data_AF-A0A557XRI4-F1
#
_entry.id   AF-A0A557XRI4-F1
#
_cell.length_a   1.000
_cell.length_b   1.000
_cell.length_c   1.000
_cell.angle_alpha   90.00
_cell.angle_beta   90.00
_cell.angle_gamma   90.00
#
_symmetry.space_group_name_H-M   'P 1'
#
loop_
_entity.id
_entity.type
_entity.pdbx_description
1 polymer ?
#
loop_
_entity_poly.entity_id
_entity_poly.type
_entity_poly.pdbx_seq_one_letter_code
_entity_poly.pdbx_strand_id
1 'polypeptide(L)'
;MTEQPIDVAFAVHDVAPEPYSVTPVLTARVGITAGGPDAHTGTVHAIALRCQVRIEPLRRSYSDAEAAGLLDLFGGRERWADTQRTFLWQHCAAMVPGFAGHTTMTLALDCTYDFEVTAAKYAHALRDGALPLQFLFSGTMFVKNDRGFSVQQVPWDCECRHDMPVAVWRELIAQHYPDTGWVRLSHETVAALARYKSARGLLDLDRAVTSLLDAEREAAR
;
A
#
# COMPACT_ATOMS: atom_id res chain seq x y z
N MET A 1 39.74 -0.83 19.50
CA MET A 1 38.64 -1.82 19.39
C MET A 1 37.61 -1.22 18.48
N THR A 2 37.56 -1.67 17.23
CA THR A 2 36.53 -1.26 16.27
C THR A 2 35.27 -2.00 16.68
N GLU A 3 34.28 -1.30 17.22
CA GLU A 3 32.98 -1.89 17.55
C GLU A 3 32.38 -2.46 16.26
N GLN A 4 32.11 -3.77 16.24
CA GLN A 4 31.46 -4.41 15.10
C GLN A 4 30.02 -3.86 14.95
N PRO A 5 29.59 -3.52 13.73
CA PRO A 5 28.22 -3.08 13.48
C PRO A 5 27.21 -4.17 13.84
N ILE A 6 26.03 -3.77 14.30
CA ILE A 6 24.94 -4.70 14.61
C ILE A 6 24.18 -4.95 13.33
N ASP A 7 24.09 -6.22 12.95
CA ASP A 7 23.24 -6.62 11.83
C ASP A 7 21.76 -6.61 12.24
N VAL A 8 20.88 -6.24 11.30
CA VAL A 8 19.44 -6.19 11.51
C VAL A 8 18.68 -6.84 10.37
N ALA A 9 17.69 -7.65 10.71
CA ALA A 9 16.80 -8.30 9.75
C ALA A 9 15.35 -7.88 10.01
N PHE A 10 14.58 -7.73 8.93
CA PHE A 10 13.17 -7.34 8.96
C PHE A 10 12.30 -8.42 8.32
N ALA A 11 11.14 -8.69 8.93
CA ALA A 11 10.15 -9.59 8.39
C ALA A 11 8.75 -9.00 8.54
N VAL A 12 8.00 -8.94 7.44
CA VAL A 12 6.58 -8.55 7.47
C VAL A 12 5.75 -9.80 7.78
N HIS A 13 5.12 -9.81 8.95
CA HIS A 13 4.36 -10.96 9.43
C HIS A 13 2.92 -10.98 8.92
N ASP A 14 2.27 -9.81 8.90
CA ASP A 14 0.94 -9.64 8.34
C ASP A 14 0.74 -8.21 7.83
N VAL A 15 -0.29 -8.06 7.00
CA VAL A 15 -0.89 -6.79 6.61
C VAL A 15 -2.40 -6.93 6.76
N ALA A 16 -3.03 -6.05 7.53
CA ALA A 16 -4.45 -6.12 7.83
C ALA A 16 -5.09 -4.71 7.85
N PRO A 17 -6.42 -4.57 7.72
CA PRO A 17 -7.11 -3.30 7.91
C PRO A 17 -6.90 -2.77 9.33
N GLU A 18 -6.62 -1.47 9.45
CA GLU A 18 -6.57 -0.79 10.76
C GLU A 18 -7.98 -0.76 11.37
N PRO A 19 -8.17 -1.30 12.58
CA PRO A 19 -9.47 -1.25 13.23
C PRO A 19 -9.87 0.18 13.58
N TYR A 20 -11.15 0.51 13.37
CA TYR A 20 -11.76 1.78 13.79
C TYR A 20 -11.11 3.03 13.19
N SER A 21 -10.43 2.91 12.04
CA SER A 21 -9.91 4.06 11.30
C SER A 21 -11.03 4.85 10.62
N VAL A 22 -10.89 6.19 10.58
CA VAL A 22 -11.83 7.08 9.87
C VAL A 22 -11.59 7.05 8.36
N THR A 23 -10.34 6.80 7.94
CA THR A 23 -9.89 6.69 6.55
C THR A 23 -9.31 5.30 6.32
N PRO A 24 -9.33 4.78 5.08
CA PRO A 24 -8.78 3.46 4.80
C PRO A 24 -7.27 3.43 5.07
N VAL A 25 -6.85 2.66 6.08
CA VAL A 25 -5.46 2.42 6.45
C VAL A 25 -5.23 0.92 6.56
N LEU A 26 -4.14 0.44 5.95
CA LEU A 26 -3.63 -0.90 6.22
C LEU A 26 -2.47 -0.82 7.20
N THR A 27 -2.28 -1.89 7.94
CA THR A 27 -1.36 -1.96 9.06
C THR A 27 -0.46 -3.16 8.84
N ALA A 28 0.82 -2.91 8.57
CA ALA A 28 1.82 -3.96 8.37
C ALA A 28 2.58 -4.21 9.67
N ARG A 29 2.49 -5.43 10.21
CA ARG A 29 3.25 -5.82 11.40
C ARG A 29 4.63 -6.32 11.00
N VAL A 30 5.65 -5.61 11.44
CA VAL A 30 7.04 -5.87 11.07
C VAL A 30 7.82 -6.35 12.29
N GLY A 31 8.36 -7.56 12.21
CA GLY A 31 9.36 -8.07 13.14
C GLY A 31 10.74 -7.54 12.79
N ILE A 32 11.51 -7.17 13.81
CA ILE A 32 12.91 -6.78 13.68
C ILE A 32 13.74 -7.69 14.57
N THR A 33 14.82 -8.23 14.02
CA THR A 33 15.82 -8.99 14.77
C THR A 33 17.15 -8.23 14.68
N ALA A 34 17.80 -8.01 15.82
CA ALA A 34 19.11 -7.39 15.93
C ALA A 34 20.11 -8.41 16.47
N GLY A 35 21.22 -8.59 15.74
CA GLY A 35 22.26 -9.56 16.04
C GLY A 35 22.14 -10.85 15.22
N GLY A 36 23.25 -11.30 14.64
CA GLY A 36 23.43 -12.61 14.02
C GLY A 36 24.12 -13.62 14.96
N PRO A 37 24.29 -14.89 14.53
CA PRO A 37 24.88 -15.96 15.35
C PRO A 37 26.28 -15.63 15.91
N ASP A 38 27.05 -14.79 15.22
CA ASP A 38 28.40 -14.36 15.58
C ASP A 38 28.50 -12.86 15.97
N ALA A 39 27.37 -12.17 16.11
CA ALA A 39 27.33 -10.73 16.40
C ALA A 39 27.29 -10.44 17.91
N HIS A 40 27.87 -9.30 18.32
CA HIS A 40 27.71 -8.82 19.69
C HIS A 40 26.23 -8.57 20.01
N THR A 41 25.80 -9.05 21.18
CA THR A 41 24.48 -8.79 21.77
C THR A 41 24.39 -7.33 22.25
N GLY A 42 24.43 -6.37 21.32
CA GLY A 42 24.23 -4.97 21.63
C GLY A 42 22.74 -4.64 21.76
N THR A 43 22.40 -3.73 22.67
CA THR A 43 21.02 -3.26 22.82
C THR A 43 20.77 -2.11 21.84
N VAL A 44 19.78 -2.26 20.97
CA VAL A 44 19.30 -1.15 20.14
C VAL A 44 18.54 -0.19 21.04
N HIS A 45 18.92 1.08 21.05
CA HIS A 45 18.25 2.10 21.84
C HIS A 45 17.04 2.68 21.12
N ALA A 46 17.16 2.91 19.82
CA ALA A 46 16.06 3.32 18.95
C ALA A 46 16.44 3.12 17.48
N ILE A 47 15.44 3.04 16.61
CA ILE A 47 15.63 3.13 15.16
C ILE A 47 14.68 4.19 14.61
N ALA A 48 15.24 5.19 13.93
CA ALA A 48 14.48 6.08 13.05
C ALA A 48 14.34 5.40 11.69
N LEU A 49 13.27 4.61 11.53
CA LEU A 49 13.06 3.75 10.37
C LEU A 49 12.28 4.48 9.29
N ARG A 50 12.72 4.30 8.05
CA ARG A 50 11.98 4.58 6.82
C ARG A 50 11.77 3.28 6.08
N CYS A 51 10.61 3.15 5.46
CA CYS A 51 10.30 2.03 4.59
C CYS A 51 9.75 2.55 3.27
N GLN A 52 10.30 2.07 2.16
CA GLN A 52 9.69 2.25 0.84
C GLN A 52 8.90 0.98 0.51
N VAL A 53 7.59 1.13 0.27
CA VAL A 53 6.72 0.02 -0.11
C VAL A 53 6.48 0.09 -1.62
N ARG A 54 6.83 -0.98 -2.32
CA ARG A 54 6.62 -1.15 -3.76
C ARG A 54 5.64 -2.27 -4.03
N ILE A 55 4.96 -2.19 -5.17
CA ILE A 55 4.15 -3.26 -5.71
C ILE A 55 4.94 -3.90 -6.85
N GLU A 56 4.99 -5.24 -6.91
CA GLU A 56 5.71 -6.01 -7.93
C GLU A 56 4.74 -6.77 -8.87
N PRO A 57 4.02 -6.11 -9.80
CA PRO A 57 2.97 -6.74 -10.60
C PRO A 57 3.41 -8.01 -11.37
N LEU A 58 4.67 -8.09 -11.80
CA LEU A 58 5.23 -9.25 -12.51
C LEU A 58 5.27 -10.54 -11.68
N ARG A 59 5.15 -10.46 -10.35
CA ARG A 59 5.25 -11.63 -9.47
C ARG A 59 3.96 -12.43 -9.32
N ARG A 60 2.90 -12.06 -10.05
CA ARG A 60 1.63 -12.81 -10.08
C ARG A 60 1.11 -13.00 -11.50
N SER A 61 0.26 -14.01 -11.66
CA SER A 61 -0.56 -14.19 -12.86
C SER A 61 -1.85 -13.36 -12.79
N TYR A 62 -2.49 -13.15 -13.94
CA TYR A 62 -3.72 -12.36 -14.06
C TYR A 62 -4.73 -13.09 -14.93
N SER A 63 -5.96 -13.21 -14.44
CA SER A 63 -7.09 -13.65 -15.26
C SER A 63 -7.43 -12.63 -16.34
N ASP A 64 -8.23 -13.01 -17.34
CA ASP A 64 -8.67 -12.07 -18.37
C ASP A 64 -9.56 -10.96 -17.81
N ALA A 65 -10.34 -11.25 -16.77
CA ALA A 65 -11.15 -10.26 -16.07
C ALA A 65 -10.29 -9.21 -15.35
N GLU A 66 -9.18 -9.63 -14.72
CA GLU A 66 -8.23 -8.72 -14.10
C GLU A 66 -7.46 -7.92 -15.16
N ALA A 67 -7.04 -8.58 -16.26
CA ALA A 67 -6.33 -7.93 -17.35
C ALA A 67 -7.15 -6.80 -18.00
N ALA A 68 -8.47 -6.97 -18.13
CA ALA A 68 -9.36 -5.93 -18.62
C ALA A 68 -9.36 -4.68 -17.70
N GLY A 69 -9.30 -4.86 -16.38
CA GLY A 69 -9.23 -3.76 -15.42
C GLY A 69 -7.86 -3.06 -15.36
N LEU A 70 -6.82 -3.67 -15.93
CA LEU A 70 -5.44 -3.17 -15.94
C LEU A 70 -5.06 -2.46 -17.24
N LEU A 71 -5.99 -2.33 -18.20
CA LEU A 71 -5.73 -1.74 -19.51
C LEU A 71 -5.15 -0.32 -19.41
N ASP A 72 -5.69 0.50 -18.53
CA ASP A 72 -5.24 1.88 -18.35
C ASP A 72 -3.85 1.97 -17.67
N LEU A 73 -3.41 0.91 -16.99
CA LEU A 73 -2.13 0.87 -16.28
C LEU A 73 -1.01 0.29 -17.15
N PHE A 74 -1.29 -0.83 -17.82
CA PHE A 74 -0.27 -1.60 -18.54
C PHE A 74 -0.51 -1.66 -20.06
N GLY A 75 -1.66 -1.24 -20.55
CA GLY A 75 -2.10 -1.48 -21.92
C GLY A 75 -2.55 -2.93 -22.13
N GLY A 76 -2.71 -3.32 -23.40
CA GLY A 76 -3.02 -4.71 -23.77
C GLY A 76 -1.91 -5.67 -23.36
N ARG A 77 -2.24 -6.96 -23.23
CA ARG A 77 -1.32 -8.01 -22.74
C ARG A 77 -0.02 -8.09 -23.55
N GLU A 78 -0.08 -7.79 -24.84
CA GLU A 78 1.07 -7.74 -25.74
C GLU A 78 2.14 -6.73 -25.33
N ARG A 79 1.79 -5.72 -24.52
CA ARG A 79 2.71 -4.69 -24.02
C ARG A 79 3.28 -4.98 -22.63
N TRP A 80 2.77 -5.99 -21.92
CA TRP A 80 3.04 -6.16 -20.49
C TRP A 80 4.53 -6.42 -20.19
N ALA A 81 5.25 -7.07 -21.11
CA ALA A 81 6.70 -7.27 -20.96
C ALA A 81 7.47 -5.94 -20.75
N ASP A 82 6.96 -4.85 -21.31
CA ASP A 82 7.59 -3.53 -21.24
C ASP A 82 6.97 -2.62 -20.17
N THR A 83 5.66 -2.71 -19.96
CA THR A 83 4.88 -1.78 -19.13
C THR A 83 4.66 -2.26 -17.71
N GLN A 84 4.67 -3.57 -17.47
CA GLN A 84 4.42 -4.15 -16.16
C GLN A 84 5.67 -4.04 -15.28
N ARG A 85 5.94 -2.85 -14.76
CA ARG A 85 7.12 -2.58 -13.93
C ARG A 85 6.74 -2.48 -12.45
N THR A 86 7.68 -2.85 -11.59
CA THR A 86 7.59 -2.56 -10.15
C THR A 86 7.48 -1.05 -9.96
N PHE A 87 6.54 -0.60 -9.14
CA PHE A 87 6.33 0.83 -8.88
C PHE A 87 6.20 1.11 -7.39
N LEU A 88 6.57 2.34 -7.01
CA LEU A 88 6.41 2.85 -5.66
C LEU A 88 4.93 3.00 -5.34
N TRP A 89 4.50 2.38 -4.25
CA TRP A 89 3.21 2.69 -3.65
C TRP A 89 3.33 3.88 -2.70
N GLN A 90 4.14 3.75 -1.64
CA GLN A 90 4.27 4.81 -0.64
C GLN A 90 5.58 4.72 0.15
N HIS A 91 5.90 5.81 0.84
CA HIS A 91 6.94 5.89 1.85
C HIS A 91 6.31 5.93 3.23
N CYS A 92 6.77 5.05 4.11
CA CYS A 92 6.35 4.96 5.50
C CYS A 92 7.52 5.32 6.42
N ALA A 93 7.21 5.79 7.62
CA ALA A 93 8.20 6.04 8.66
C ALA A 93 7.68 5.55 10.01
N ALA A 94 8.60 5.05 10.85
CA ALA A 94 8.28 4.65 12.21
C ALA A 94 9.49 4.88 13.13
N MET A 95 9.20 5.23 14.38
CA MET A 95 10.18 5.22 15.45
C MET A 95 10.09 3.90 16.19
N VAL A 96 11.18 3.15 16.19
CA VAL A 96 11.30 1.88 16.91
C VAL A 96 11.88 2.18 18.29
N PRO A 97 11.15 1.87 19.37
CA PRO A 97 11.70 1.97 20.72
C PRO A 97 12.85 0.98 20.92
N GLY A 98 13.64 1.19 21.97
CA GLY A 98 14.76 0.32 22.27
C GLY A 98 14.36 -1.11 22.56
N PHE A 99 15.18 -2.06 22.10
CA PHE A 99 14.96 -3.49 22.24
C PHE A 99 16.29 -4.26 22.27
N ALA A 100 16.23 -5.48 22.79
CA ALA A 100 17.35 -6.41 22.80
C ALA A 100 16.95 -7.70 22.07
N GLY A 101 17.74 -8.11 21.07
CA GLY A 101 17.50 -9.32 20.28
C GLY A 101 16.38 -9.15 19.26
N HIS A 102 15.13 -8.98 19.68
CA HIS A 102 14.01 -8.84 18.75
C HIS A 102 12.93 -7.86 19.25
N THR A 103 12.18 -7.31 18.31
CA THR A 103 10.97 -6.51 18.59
C THR A 103 9.97 -6.63 17.45
N THR A 104 8.79 -6.06 17.65
CA THR A 104 7.77 -5.91 16.61
C THR A 104 7.29 -4.48 16.60
N MET A 105 7.06 -3.94 15.41
CA MET A 105 6.43 -2.65 15.21
C MET A 105 5.28 -2.78 14.23
N THR A 106 4.60 -1.66 14.05
CA THR A 106 3.54 -1.48 13.08
C THR A 106 3.89 -0.34 12.12
N LEU A 107 3.73 -0.57 10.82
CA LEU A 107 3.80 0.46 9.78
C LEU A 107 2.39 0.73 9.24
N ALA A 108 1.97 1.99 9.30
CA ALA A 108 0.75 2.44 8.64
C ALA A 108 1.00 2.58 7.13
N LEU A 109 0.07 2.04 6.35
CA LEU A 109 0.00 2.10 4.90
C LEU A 109 -1.27 2.84 4.52
N ASP A 110 -1.13 4.12 4.19
CA ASP A 110 -2.27 4.95 3.83
C ASP A 110 -2.84 4.48 2.50
N CYS A 111 -4.15 4.26 2.49
CA CYS A 111 -4.88 3.76 1.33
C CYS A 111 -5.88 4.81 0.84
N THR A 112 -6.40 4.59 -0.37
CA THR A 112 -7.43 5.45 -0.95
C THR A 112 -8.30 4.65 -1.89
N TYR A 113 -9.57 5.05 -2.02
CA TYR A 113 -10.45 4.50 -3.04
C TYR A 113 -10.12 5.01 -4.45
N ASP A 114 -9.44 6.16 -4.54
CA ASP A 114 -9.27 6.96 -5.75
C ASP A 114 -8.75 6.17 -6.97
N PHE A 115 -9.58 6.06 -8.01
CA PHE A 115 -9.26 5.37 -9.26
C PHE A 115 -8.18 6.06 -10.11
N GLU A 116 -7.81 7.30 -9.81
CA GLU A 116 -6.70 8.00 -10.45
C GLU A 116 -5.35 7.70 -9.77
N VAL A 117 -5.36 7.06 -8.58
CA VAL A 117 -4.14 6.63 -7.90
C VAL A 117 -3.74 5.23 -8.37
N THR A 118 -2.57 5.13 -9.02
CA THR A 118 -2.06 3.89 -9.63
C THR A 118 -2.15 2.66 -8.74
N ALA A 119 -1.74 2.77 -7.46
CA ALA A 119 -1.76 1.64 -6.53
C ALA A 119 -3.20 1.18 -6.22
N ALA A 120 -4.11 2.13 -5.98
CA ALA A 120 -5.52 1.83 -5.71
C ALA A 120 -6.19 1.24 -6.95
N LYS A 121 -5.98 1.83 -8.13
CA LYS A 121 -6.48 1.32 -9.40
C LYS A 121 -6.01 -0.12 -9.67
N TYR A 122 -4.73 -0.38 -9.44
CA TYR A 122 -4.15 -1.72 -9.58
C TYR A 122 -4.83 -2.70 -8.62
N ALA A 123 -4.94 -2.35 -7.33
CA ALA A 123 -5.56 -3.21 -6.32
C ALA A 123 -7.05 -3.47 -6.58
N HIS A 124 -7.79 -2.47 -7.05
CA HIS A 124 -9.21 -2.60 -7.46
C HIS A 124 -9.42 -3.55 -8.65
N ALA A 125 -8.44 -3.63 -9.56
CA ALA A 125 -8.52 -4.53 -10.70
C ALA A 125 -8.35 -6.01 -10.30
N LEU A 126 -7.71 -6.30 -9.16
CA LEU A 126 -7.46 -7.66 -8.68
C LEU A 126 -8.72 -8.30 -8.11
N ARG A 127 -8.92 -9.60 -8.41
CA ARG A 127 -10.07 -10.38 -7.94
C ARG A 127 -9.69 -11.31 -6.80
N ASP A 128 -8.59 -12.04 -6.96
CA ASP A 128 -8.13 -13.06 -6.02
C ASP A 128 -6.59 -13.10 -5.92
N GLY A 129 -6.09 -14.09 -5.17
CA GLY A 129 -4.67 -14.30 -4.96
C GLY A 129 -4.05 -13.24 -4.05
N ALA A 130 -2.83 -12.83 -4.38
CA ALA A 130 -2.06 -11.89 -3.58
C ALA A 130 -1.64 -10.65 -4.37
N LEU A 131 -1.55 -9.53 -3.65
CA LEU A 131 -0.93 -8.29 -4.07
C LEU A 131 0.55 -8.37 -3.60
N PRO A 132 1.51 -8.58 -4.51
CA PRO A 132 2.92 -8.75 -4.15
C PRO A 132 3.54 -7.41 -3.75
N LEU A 133 3.98 -7.32 -2.49
CA LEU A 133 4.63 -6.15 -1.91
C LEU A 133 6.12 -6.40 -1.66
N GLN A 134 6.92 -5.36 -1.88
CA GLN A 134 8.32 -5.30 -1.49
C GLN A 134 8.53 -4.11 -0.55
N PHE A 135 9.04 -4.39 0.65
CA PHE A 135 9.38 -3.42 1.68
C PHE A 135 10.89 -3.24 1.67
N LEU A 136 11.36 -2.03 1.40
CA LEU A 136 12.78 -1.67 1.43
C LEU A 136 13.01 -0.79 2.65
N PHE A 137 13.77 -1.30 3.62
CA PHE A 137 14.02 -0.63 4.88
C PHE A 137 15.31 0.19 4.81
N SER A 138 15.28 1.37 5.42
CA SER A 138 16.43 2.25 5.55
C SER A 138 16.27 3.11 6.80
N GLY A 139 17.34 3.69 7.31
CA GLY A 139 17.23 4.59 8.45
C GLY A 139 18.47 4.59 9.33
N THR A 140 18.30 5.18 10.52
CA THR A 140 19.37 5.37 11.49
C THR A 140 19.06 4.59 12.75
N MET A 141 19.99 3.73 13.16
CA MET A 141 19.94 2.98 14.41
C MET A 141 20.86 3.67 15.44
N PHE A 142 20.32 3.83 16.64
CA PHE A 142 21.06 4.28 17.81
C PHE A 142 21.31 3.07 18.69
N VAL A 143 22.57 2.75 18.95
CA VAL A 143 22.95 1.55 19.68
C VAL A 143 23.69 1.91 20.94
N LYS A 144 23.32 1.27 22.05
CA LYS A 144 23.89 1.54 23.36
C LYS A 144 25.19 0.78 23.52
N ASN A 145 26.25 1.50 23.90
CA ASN A 145 27.56 0.94 24.20
C ASN A 145 27.96 1.34 25.63
N ASP A 146 29.05 0.74 26.14
CA ASP A 146 29.53 0.97 27.51
C ASP A 146 29.82 2.44 27.85
N ARG A 147 30.05 3.28 26.84
CA ARG A 147 30.40 4.71 26.98
C ARG A 147 29.35 5.69 26.46
N GLY A 148 28.18 5.22 26.03
CA GLY A 148 27.14 6.09 25.45
C GLY A 148 26.39 5.43 24.30
N PHE A 149 26.25 6.15 23.18
CA PHE A 149 25.58 5.65 21.97
C PHE A 149 26.49 5.69 20.75
N SER A 150 26.47 4.65 19.94
CA SER A 150 26.92 4.69 18.55
C SER A 150 25.75 4.90 17.61
N VAL A 151 26.05 5.49 16.45
CA VAL A 151 25.10 5.67 15.36
C VAL A 151 25.52 4.78 14.22
N GLN A 152 24.58 3.98 13.70
CA GLN A 152 24.78 3.16 12.52
C GLN A 152 23.60 3.29 11.56
N GLN A 153 23.82 3.03 10.28
CA GLN A 153 22.75 3.00 9.28
C GLN A 153 22.18 1.59 9.17
N VAL A 154 20.87 1.50 8.93
CA VAL A 154 20.25 0.24 8.50
C VAL A 154 20.93 -0.18 7.18
N PRO A 155 21.40 -1.45 7.06
CA PRO A 155 21.98 -1.95 5.82
C PRO A 155 21.08 -1.75 4.60
N TRP A 156 21.69 -1.50 3.44
CA TRP A 156 20.97 -1.14 2.22
C TRP A 156 20.20 -2.32 1.60
N ASP A 157 20.58 -3.54 1.96
CA ASP A 157 20.01 -4.81 1.53
C ASP A 157 18.91 -5.32 2.46
N CYS A 158 18.52 -4.54 3.47
CA CYS A 158 17.35 -4.83 4.30
C CYS A 158 16.06 -4.69 3.49
N GLU A 159 15.63 -5.76 2.84
CA GLU A 159 14.35 -5.87 2.15
C GLU A 159 13.52 -7.06 2.61
N CYS A 160 12.21 -6.94 2.48
CA CYS A 160 11.27 -8.03 2.76
C CYS A 160 10.18 -8.05 1.69
N ARG A 161 9.90 -9.24 1.15
CA ARG A 161 8.75 -9.47 0.28
C ARG A 161 7.59 -10.02 1.10
N HIS A 162 6.39 -9.54 0.81
CA HIS A 162 5.17 -10.02 1.44
C HIS A 162 4.04 -10.06 0.42
N ASP A 163 3.38 -11.21 0.32
CA ASP A 163 2.28 -11.42 -0.61
C ASP A 163 0.96 -11.17 0.14
N MET A 164 0.51 -9.91 0.16
CA MET A 164 -0.71 -9.51 0.88
C MET A 164 -1.94 -10.10 0.17
N PRO A 165 -2.84 -10.84 0.85
CA PRO A 165 -4.04 -11.34 0.20
C PRO A 165 -4.90 -10.22 -0.39
N VAL A 166 -5.39 -10.38 -1.63
CA VAL A 166 -6.30 -9.38 -2.24
C VAL A 166 -7.57 -9.20 -1.43
N ALA A 167 -8.00 -10.23 -0.69
CA ALA A 167 -9.10 -10.16 0.25
C ALA A 167 -8.93 -9.05 1.31
N VAL A 168 -7.71 -8.79 1.78
CA VAL A 168 -7.40 -7.73 2.76
C VAL A 168 -7.73 -6.34 2.19
N TRP A 169 -7.35 -6.09 0.94
CA TRP A 169 -7.71 -4.85 0.24
C TRP A 169 -9.23 -4.72 0.07
N ARG A 170 -9.88 -5.80 -0.37
CA ARG A 170 -11.34 -5.80 -0.60
C ARG A 170 -12.10 -5.56 0.69
N GLU A 171 -11.65 -6.15 1.78
CA GLU A 171 -12.21 -5.94 3.12
C GLU A 171 -12.05 -4.48 3.55
N LEU A 172 -10.85 -3.91 3.43
CA LEU A 172 -10.59 -2.50 3.74
C LEU A 172 -11.54 -1.57 2.99
N ILE A 173 -11.69 -1.78 1.69
CA ILE A 173 -12.55 -0.95 0.84
C ILE A 173 -14.03 -1.14 1.22
N ALA A 174 -14.49 -2.37 1.45
CA ALA A 174 -15.87 -2.63 1.86
C ALA A 174 -16.21 -2.02 3.23
N GLN A 175 -15.25 -1.97 4.16
CA GLN A 175 -15.43 -1.34 5.47
C GLN A 175 -15.61 0.18 5.36
N HIS A 176 -14.89 0.84 4.45
CA HIS A 176 -14.87 2.31 4.34
C HIS A 176 -15.83 2.86 3.28
N TYR A 177 -16.20 2.05 2.28
CA TYR A 177 -17.07 2.41 1.16
C TYR A 177 -18.10 1.28 0.91
N PRO A 178 -18.99 1.00 1.89
CA PRO A 178 -19.99 -0.05 1.74
C PRO A 178 -21.00 0.32 0.66
N ASP A 179 -21.22 -0.56 -0.30
CA ASP A 179 -22.15 -0.41 -1.45
C ASP A 179 -22.02 0.92 -2.21
N THR A 180 -20.87 1.59 -2.05
CA THR A 180 -20.62 2.93 -2.57
C THR A 180 -19.20 2.99 -3.12
N GLY A 181 -18.97 3.99 -3.96
CA GLY A 181 -17.66 4.26 -4.50
C GLY A 181 -17.39 5.75 -4.52
N TRP A 182 -16.16 6.09 -4.81
CA TRP A 182 -15.73 7.46 -4.99
C TRP A 182 -15.19 7.65 -6.42
N VAL A 183 -15.58 8.76 -7.05
CA VAL A 183 -15.11 9.17 -8.37
C VAL A 183 -14.66 10.63 -8.27
N ARG A 184 -13.41 10.90 -8.63
CA ARG A 184 -12.91 12.28 -8.71
C ARG A 184 -13.55 12.96 -9.91
N LEU A 185 -14.19 14.10 -9.68
CA LEU A 185 -14.74 14.94 -10.74
C LEU A 185 -14.29 16.38 -10.56
N SER A 186 -14.21 17.13 -11.66
CA SER A 186 -13.98 18.57 -11.58
C SER A 186 -15.17 19.27 -10.90
N HIS A 187 -14.92 20.42 -10.25
CA HIS A 187 -15.99 21.22 -9.64
C HIS A 187 -17.07 21.61 -10.67
N GLU A 188 -16.67 21.88 -11.91
CA GLU A 188 -17.59 22.19 -12.99
C GLU A 188 -18.49 21.00 -13.33
N THR A 189 -17.92 19.80 -13.44
CA THR A 189 -18.66 18.56 -13.70
C THR A 189 -19.63 18.25 -12.57
N VAL A 190 -19.22 18.41 -11.31
CA VAL A 190 -20.10 18.24 -10.15
C VAL A 190 -21.26 19.23 -10.18
N ALA A 191 -20.99 20.51 -10.49
CA ALA A 191 -22.05 21.52 -10.62
C ALA A 191 -23.00 21.21 -11.78
N ALA A 192 -22.49 20.69 -12.91
CA ALA A 192 -23.30 20.27 -14.04
C ALA A 192 -24.20 19.07 -13.68
N LEU A 193 -23.67 18.07 -12.98
CA LEU A 193 -24.44 16.92 -12.48
C LEU A 193 -25.53 17.37 -11.50
N ALA A 194 -25.22 18.30 -10.59
CA ALA A 194 -26.21 18.85 -9.66
C ALA A 194 -27.35 19.57 -10.41
N ARG A 195 -27.04 20.38 -11.43
CA ARG A 195 -28.07 21.03 -12.28
C ARG A 195 -28.90 20.01 -13.05
N TYR A 196 -28.26 19.00 -13.64
CA TYR A 196 -28.94 17.90 -14.36
C TYR A 196 -29.92 17.16 -13.45
N LYS A 197 -29.48 16.82 -12.23
CA LYS A 197 -30.30 16.18 -11.19
C LYS A 197 -31.55 17.00 -10.88
N SER A 198 -31.37 18.29 -10.59
CA SER A 198 -32.47 19.21 -10.24
C SER A 198 -33.46 19.41 -11.40
N ALA A 199 -32.97 19.57 -12.63
CA ALA A 199 -33.83 19.78 -13.80
C ALA A 199 -34.74 18.58 -14.12
N ARG A 200 -34.36 17.38 -13.68
CA ARG A 200 -35.11 16.12 -13.90
C ARG A 200 -35.79 15.57 -12.65
N GLY A 201 -35.73 16.30 -11.53
CA GLY A 201 -36.33 15.86 -10.26
C GLY A 201 -35.73 14.56 -9.71
N LEU A 202 -34.46 14.28 -9.99
CA LEU A 202 -33.79 13.06 -9.51
C LEU A 202 -33.39 13.20 -8.02
N LEU A 203 -33.45 12.08 -7.29
CA LEU A 203 -33.25 12.07 -5.83
C LEU A 203 -31.79 12.33 -5.43
N ASP A 204 -30.85 11.69 -6.12
CA ASP A 204 -29.42 11.73 -5.81
C ASP A 204 -28.56 11.80 -7.08
N LEU A 205 -27.25 11.97 -6.89
CA LEU A 205 -26.29 12.03 -7.99
C LEU A 205 -26.06 10.67 -8.64
N ASP A 206 -26.29 9.56 -7.93
CA ASP A 206 -26.16 8.21 -8.46
C ASP A 206 -27.21 7.95 -9.56
N ARG A 207 -28.44 8.40 -9.35
CA ARG A 207 -29.51 8.39 -10.36
C ARG A 207 -29.21 9.31 -11.53
N ALA A 208 -28.59 10.47 -11.28
CA ALA A 208 -28.16 11.35 -12.36
C ALA A 208 -27.10 10.68 -13.26
N VAL A 209 -26.10 10.02 -12.66
CA VAL A 209 -25.08 9.27 -13.40
C VAL A 209 -25.69 8.08 -14.15
N THR A 210 -26.53 7.28 -13.48
CA THR A 210 -27.17 6.12 -14.10
C THR A 210 -28.05 6.53 -15.29
N SER A 211 -28.82 7.62 -15.16
CA SER A 211 -29.62 8.17 -16.26
C SER A 211 -28.79 8.63 -17.46
N LEU A 212 -27.59 9.16 -17.23
CA LEU A 212 -26.66 9.55 -18.31
C LEU A 212 -26.09 8.30 -19.00
N LEU A 213 -25.67 7.30 -18.22
CA LEU A 213 -25.10 6.06 -18.74
C LEU A 213 -26.12 5.25 -19.56
N ASP A 214 -27.38 5.21 -19.12
CA ASP A 214 -28.43 4.48 -19.84
C ASP A 214 -28.79 5.17 -21.17
N ALA A 215 -28.80 6.50 -21.22
CA ALA A 215 -29.01 7.25 -22.47
C ALA A 215 -27.93 6.94 -23.52
N GLU A 216 -26.65 6.87 -23.11
CA GLU A 216 -25.55 6.50 -24.01
C GLU A 216 -25.66 5.04 -24.47
N ARG A 217 -26.08 4.12 -23.59
CA ARG A 217 -26.31 2.71 -23.95
C ARG A 217 -27.42 2.54 -24.97
N GLU A 218 -28.49 3.34 -24.87
CA GLU A 218 -29.57 3.35 -25.84
C GLU A 218 -29.13 3.93 -27.18
N ALA A 219 -28.32 4.98 -27.18
CA ALA A 219 -27.77 5.59 -28.39
C ALA A 219 -26.75 4.70 -29.13
N ALA A 220 -26.05 3.83 -28.40
CA ALA A 220 -25.07 2.89 -28.96
C ALA A 220 -25.69 1.59 -29.52
N ARG A 221 -27.00 1.38 -29.35
CA ARG A 221 -27.76 0.24 -29.89
C ARG A 221 -28.38 0.57 -31.24
#